data_AF-A0A3S0B6P7-F1
#
_entry.id   AF-A0A3S0B6P7-F1
#
_cell.length_a   1.000
_cell.length_b   1.000
_cell.length_c   1.000
_cell.angle_alpha   90.00
_cell.angle_beta   90.00
_cell.angle_gamma   90.00
#
_symmetry.space_group_name_H-M   'P 1'
#
loop_
_entity.id
_entity.type
_entity.pdbx_description
1 polymer ?
#
loop_
_entity_poly.entity_id
_entity_poly.type
_entity_poly.pdbx_seq_one_letter_code
_entity_poly.pdbx_strand_id
1 'polypeptide(L)'
;MSDPTPQPTGNSATPPTPEAPASPAAATPPTLTQEQVNAIIADERRKWKQQQDAIATKARQEAEEAAAASRGEFEKLASERAARIAQLETEHTTAAEQLAAYQSEMERQVKARLRALPEEIRAMAPDGDALTRFAWLEKAEAAAAKLIAVVPTNGTPAGPRGVGTAVAGATDTDLLAKKRAQMLGR
;
A
#
# COMPACT_ATOMS: atom_id res chain seq x y z
N MET A 1 103.76 56.63 37.70
CA MET A 1 102.77 56.48 36.60
C MET A 1 103.24 57.39 35.48
N SER A 2 103.41 56.81 34.30
CA SER A 2 104.31 57.25 33.23
C SER A 2 103.76 58.39 32.37
N ASP A 3 104.69 59.28 32.00
CA ASP A 3 104.77 60.14 30.79
C ASP A 3 104.73 59.31 29.47
N PRO A 4 104.81 59.88 28.24
CA PRO A 4 104.57 61.26 27.75
C PRO A 4 103.80 61.38 26.40
N THR A 5 103.49 62.63 26.02
CA THR A 5 103.23 63.25 24.69
C THR A 5 104.17 62.78 23.55
N PRO A 6 103.88 62.96 22.22
CA PRO A 6 103.93 64.30 21.55
C PRO A 6 103.04 64.52 20.28
N GLN A 7 102.88 65.80 19.93
CA GLN A 7 102.46 66.33 18.61
C GLN A 7 103.70 66.35 17.66
N PRO A 8 103.56 66.26 16.32
CA PRO A 8 103.80 67.47 15.53
C PRO A 8 103.02 67.59 14.20
N THR A 9 103.03 68.83 13.72
CA THR A 9 102.66 69.41 12.42
C THR A 9 103.30 68.74 11.19
N GLY A 10 102.61 68.79 10.04
CA GLY A 10 103.24 68.57 8.73
C GLY A 10 102.30 68.67 7.52
N ASN A 11 102.55 69.69 6.68
CA ASN A 11 102.08 69.91 5.31
C ASN A 11 101.75 68.64 4.48
N SER A 12 100.79 68.75 3.56
CA SER A 12 101.09 68.89 2.11
C SER A 12 99.83 68.84 1.26
N ALA A 13 99.67 69.84 0.40
CA ALA A 13 98.73 69.83 -0.72
C ALA A 13 98.99 68.61 -1.62
N THR A 14 97.93 67.96 -2.08
CA THR A 14 97.98 66.94 -3.15
C THR A 14 97.13 67.43 -4.35
N PRO A 15 97.57 67.25 -5.61
CA PRO A 15 96.95 67.83 -6.81
C PRO A 15 95.71 67.03 -7.28
N PRO A 16 94.91 67.54 -8.26
CA PRO A 16 93.68 66.88 -8.69
C PRO A 16 93.97 65.61 -9.49
N THR A 17 93.19 64.55 -9.26
CA THR A 17 93.18 63.33 -10.09
C THR A 17 92.09 63.44 -11.17
N PRO A 18 92.30 62.94 -12.41
CA PRO A 18 91.45 63.21 -13.55
C PRO A 18 90.12 62.43 -13.54
N GLU A 19 89.15 63.07 -14.19
CA GLU A 19 87.81 62.67 -14.61
C GLU A 19 87.63 61.18 -14.96
N ALA A 20 86.68 60.52 -14.28
CA ALA A 20 86.18 59.21 -14.66
C ALA A 20 85.23 59.33 -15.86
N PRO A 21 85.27 58.40 -16.85
CA PRO A 21 84.37 58.46 -17.99
C PRO A 21 82.92 58.19 -17.56
N ALA A 22 82.00 59.00 -18.09
CA ALA A 22 80.57 58.93 -17.83
C ALA A 22 79.98 57.55 -18.18
N SER A 23 79.26 56.96 -17.23
CA SER A 23 78.38 55.82 -17.47
C SER A 23 77.21 56.25 -18.37
N PRO A 24 76.83 55.50 -19.42
CA PRO A 24 75.71 55.88 -20.26
C PRO A 24 74.41 55.87 -19.43
N ALA A 25 73.67 56.97 -19.49
CA ALA A 25 72.41 57.15 -18.79
C ALA A 25 71.45 55.98 -19.12
N ALA A 26 71.01 55.27 -18.08
CA ALA A 26 69.96 54.27 -18.20
C ALA A 26 68.68 54.96 -18.72
N ALA A 27 68.22 54.55 -19.89
CA ALA A 27 66.94 54.99 -20.44
C ALA A 27 65.84 54.66 -19.43
N THR A 28 65.16 55.69 -18.92
CA THR A 28 64.02 55.55 -18.02
C THR A 28 62.93 54.81 -18.79
N PRO A 29 62.40 53.67 -18.29
CA PRO A 29 61.33 52.97 -18.99
C PRO A 29 60.11 53.88 -19.11
N PRO A 30 59.37 53.85 -20.23
CA PRO A 30 58.20 54.69 -20.41
C PRO A 30 57.18 54.37 -19.32
N THR A 31 56.93 55.35 -18.44
CA THR A 31 55.94 55.25 -17.37
C THR A 31 54.58 55.61 -17.97
N LEU A 32 53.57 54.76 -17.79
CA LEU A 32 52.20 54.99 -18.27
C LEU A 32 51.68 56.33 -17.72
N THR A 33 51.03 57.12 -18.57
CA THR A 33 50.40 58.37 -18.12
C THR A 33 49.11 58.08 -17.34
N GLN A 34 48.69 59.01 -16.48
CA GLN A 34 47.48 58.86 -15.69
C GLN A 34 46.22 58.64 -16.56
N GLU A 35 46.16 59.25 -17.74
CA GLU A 35 45.06 59.07 -18.70
C GLU A 35 45.03 57.66 -19.29
N GLN A 36 46.19 57.07 -19.60
CA GLN A 36 46.31 55.69 -20.07
C GLN A 36 45.87 54.70 -18.98
N VAL A 37 46.26 54.94 -17.72
CA VAL A 37 45.82 54.13 -16.57
C VAL A 37 44.29 54.22 -16.41
N ASN A 38 43.71 55.41 -16.49
CA ASN A 38 42.26 55.59 -16.38
C ASN A 38 41.50 54.90 -17.52
N ALA A 39 42.02 54.92 -18.75
CA ALA A 39 41.42 54.25 -19.89
C ALA A 39 41.42 52.72 -19.73
N ILE A 40 42.53 52.14 -19.25
CA ILE A 40 42.64 50.69 -18.97
C ILE A 40 41.63 50.30 -17.88
N ILE A 41 41.55 51.06 -16.78
CA ILE A 41 40.59 50.78 -15.70
C ILE A 41 39.14 50.85 -16.22
N ALA A 42 38.82 51.82 -17.08
CA ALA A 42 37.48 51.94 -17.66
C ALA A 42 37.13 50.76 -18.58
N ASP A 43 38.08 50.27 -19.36
CA ASP A 43 37.89 49.12 -20.25
C ASP A 43 37.80 47.81 -19.48
N GLU A 44 38.63 47.62 -18.45
CA GLU A 44 38.52 46.47 -17.55
C GLU A 44 37.19 46.46 -16.82
N ARG A 45 36.74 47.61 -16.30
CA ARG A 45 35.44 47.72 -15.64
C ARG A 45 34.28 47.41 -16.58
N ARG A 46 34.37 47.82 -17.86
CA ARG A 46 33.39 47.45 -18.89
C ARG A 46 33.39 45.96 -19.19
N LYS A 47 34.57 45.35 -19.36
CA LYS A 47 34.71 43.90 -19.57
C LYS A 47 34.18 43.10 -18.38
N TRP A 48 34.51 43.50 -17.16
CA TRP A 48 34.00 42.87 -15.94
C TRP A 48 32.48 42.97 -15.83
N LYS A 49 31.91 44.15 -16.13
CA LYS A 49 30.46 44.32 -16.13
C LYS A 49 29.79 43.45 -17.19
N GLN A 50 30.31 43.42 -18.40
CA GLN A 50 29.80 42.54 -19.47
C GLN A 50 29.89 41.06 -19.11
N GLN A 51 30.99 40.64 -18.47
CA GLN A 51 31.14 39.28 -17.99
C GLN A 51 30.13 38.96 -16.88
N GLN A 52 29.92 39.87 -15.92
CA GLN A 52 28.91 39.68 -14.88
C GLN A 52 27.49 39.64 -15.44
N ASP A 53 27.16 40.53 -16.37
CA ASP A 53 25.84 40.56 -17.02
C ASP A 53 25.62 39.26 -17.83
N ALA A 54 26.65 38.75 -18.51
CA ALA A 54 26.60 37.48 -19.24
C ALA A 54 26.43 36.27 -18.29
N ILE A 55 27.15 36.24 -17.17
CA ILE A 55 27.03 35.19 -16.15
C ILE A 55 25.63 35.23 -15.53
N ALA A 56 25.13 36.42 -15.16
CA ALA A 56 23.81 36.58 -14.58
C ALA A 56 22.70 36.16 -15.55
N THR A 57 22.83 36.49 -16.83
CA THR A 57 21.87 36.09 -17.87
C THR A 57 21.85 34.58 -18.05
N LYS A 58 23.03 33.93 -18.11
CA LYS A 58 23.11 32.46 -18.21
C LYS A 58 22.54 31.77 -16.98
N ALA A 59 22.89 32.22 -15.78
CA ALA A 59 22.35 31.65 -14.54
C ALA A 59 20.82 31.76 -14.46
N ARG A 60 20.26 32.86 -14.98
CA ARG A 60 18.80 33.03 -15.06
C ARG A 60 18.16 32.08 -16.07
N GLN A 61 18.76 31.90 -17.24
CA GLN A 61 18.27 30.95 -18.25
C GLN A 61 18.32 29.51 -17.74
N GLU A 62 19.43 29.10 -17.13
CA GLU A 62 19.57 27.76 -16.53
C GLU A 62 18.55 27.53 -15.41
N ALA A 63 18.28 28.55 -14.58
CA ALA A 63 17.25 28.46 -13.54
C ALA A 63 15.82 28.37 -14.13
N GLU A 64 15.52 29.13 -15.18
CA GLU A 64 14.23 29.08 -15.87
C GLU A 64 14.01 27.72 -16.56
N GLU A 65 15.04 27.15 -17.20
CA GLU A 65 15.02 25.81 -17.79
C GLU A 65 14.84 24.71 -16.73
N ALA A 66 15.58 24.77 -15.62
CA ALA A 66 15.42 23.81 -14.51
C ALA A 66 14.02 23.90 -13.87
N ALA A 67 13.46 25.10 -13.73
CA ALA A 67 12.11 25.31 -13.24
C ALA A 67 11.04 24.82 -14.23
N ALA A 68 11.28 24.93 -15.55
CA ALA A 68 10.39 24.36 -16.57
C ALA A 68 10.44 22.82 -16.59
N ALA A 69 11.64 22.23 -16.52
CA ALA A 69 11.83 20.78 -16.48
C ALA A 69 11.15 20.15 -15.26
N SER A 70 11.37 20.72 -14.07
CA SER A 70 10.73 20.24 -12.84
C SER A 70 9.20 20.32 -12.91
N ARG A 71 8.64 21.42 -13.44
CA ARG A 71 7.19 21.54 -13.67
C ARG A 71 6.65 20.44 -14.59
N GLY A 72 7.35 20.16 -15.69
CA GLY A 72 6.97 19.08 -16.62
C GLY A 72 7.01 17.70 -15.97
N GLU A 73 8.00 17.43 -15.13
CA GLU A 73 8.08 16.18 -14.36
C GLU A 73 6.93 16.04 -13.35
N PHE A 74 6.57 17.12 -12.65
CA PHE A 74 5.42 17.12 -11.74
C PHE A 74 4.09 16.92 -12.46
N GLU A 75 3.89 17.57 -13.61
CA GLU A 75 2.68 17.39 -14.43
C GLU A 75 2.54 15.95 -14.92
N LYS A 76 3.65 15.34 -15.37
CA LYS A 76 3.68 13.93 -15.78
C LYS A 76 3.33 13.01 -14.61
N LEU A 77 3.96 13.19 -13.46
CA LEU A 77 3.71 12.39 -12.26
C LEU A 77 2.26 12.55 -11.77
N ALA A 78 1.73 13.77 -11.79
CA ALA A 78 0.35 14.05 -11.41
C ALA A 78 -0.64 13.36 -12.36
N SER A 79 -0.37 13.41 -13.67
CA SER A 79 -1.18 12.73 -14.68
C SER A 79 -1.15 11.21 -14.51
N GLU A 80 0.02 10.62 -14.27
CA GLU A 80 0.17 9.19 -14.00
C GLU A 80 -0.59 8.77 -12.73
N ARG A 81 -0.50 9.56 -11.66
CA ARG A 81 -1.24 9.31 -10.42
C ARG A 81 -2.75 9.40 -10.63
N ALA A 82 -3.22 10.43 -11.33
CA ALA A 82 -4.64 10.60 -11.62
C ALA A 82 -5.19 9.42 -12.43
N ALA A 83 -4.46 8.98 -13.46
CA ALA A 83 -4.82 7.80 -14.24
C ALA A 83 -4.84 6.53 -13.38
N ARG A 84 -3.86 6.35 -12.48
CA ARG A 84 -3.81 5.18 -11.60
C ARG A 84 -4.95 5.17 -10.58
N ILE A 85 -5.31 6.32 -10.03
CA ILE A 85 -6.44 6.46 -9.12
C ILE A 85 -7.74 6.10 -9.84
N ALA A 86 -7.99 6.68 -11.02
CA ALA A 86 -9.19 6.39 -11.80
C ALA A 86 -9.30 4.89 -12.16
N GLN A 87 -8.18 4.25 -12.50
CA GLN A 87 -8.13 2.81 -12.73
C GLN A 87 -8.52 2.03 -11.46
N LEU A 88 -7.90 2.34 -10.31
CA LEU A 88 -8.17 1.66 -9.05
C LEU A 88 -9.61 1.85 -8.57
N GLU A 89 -10.19 3.03 -8.77
CA GLU A 89 -11.60 3.30 -8.47
C GLU A 89 -12.54 2.44 -9.32
N THR A 90 -12.22 2.29 -10.61
CA THR A 90 -12.98 1.43 -11.52
C THR A 90 -12.88 -0.04 -11.13
N GLU A 91 -11.65 -0.52 -10.85
CA GLU A 91 -11.39 -1.89 -10.40
C GLU A 91 -12.12 -2.19 -9.08
N HIS A 92 -12.05 -1.26 -8.13
CA HIS A 92 -12.72 -1.39 -6.84
C HIS A 92 -14.23 -1.43 -6.99
N THR A 93 -14.82 -0.53 -7.76
CA THR A 93 -16.27 -0.49 -7.98
C THR A 93 -16.76 -1.77 -8.65
N THR A 94 -16.05 -2.22 -9.70
CA THR A 94 -16.36 -3.47 -10.40
C THR A 94 -16.27 -4.67 -9.45
N ALA A 95 -15.20 -4.75 -8.65
CA ALA A 95 -15.03 -5.84 -7.69
C ALA A 95 -16.11 -5.83 -6.60
N ALA A 96 -16.49 -4.65 -6.11
CA ALA A 96 -17.55 -4.49 -5.12
C ALA A 96 -18.92 -4.92 -5.68
N GLU A 97 -19.25 -4.54 -6.91
CA GLU A 97 -20.47 -4.96 -7.60
C GLU A 97 -20.52 -6.48 -7.81
N GLN A 98 -19.42 -7.07 -8.28
CA GLN A 98 -19.32 -8.52 -8.44
C GLN A 98 -19.46 -9.25 -7.11
N LEU A 99 -18.80 -8.77 -6.05
CA LEU A 99 -18.89 -9.36 -4.72
C LEU A 99 -20.32 -9.27 -4.17
N ALA A 100 -21.00 -8.14 -4.34
CA ALA A 100 -22.40 -7.98 -3.95
C ALA A 100 -23.32 -8.94 -4.73
N ALA A 101 -23.09 -9.11 -6.04
CA ALA A 101 -23.84 -10.06 -6.87
C ALA A 101 -23.65 -11.50 -6.39
N TYR A 102 -22.41 -11.90 -6.11
CA TYR A 102 -22.11 -13.24 -5.59
C TYR A 102 -22.69 -13.47 -4.19
N GLN A 103 -22.64 -12.47 -3.31
CA GLN A 103 -23.26 -12.56 -1.98
C GLN A 103 -24.78 -12.73 -2.08
N SER A 104 -25.45 -11.93 -2.92
CA SER A 104 -26.89 -12.04 -3.16
C SER A 104 -27.28 -13.41 -3.71
N GLU A 105 -26.50 -13.94 -4.65
CA GLU A 105 -26.76 -15.26 -5.22
C GLU A 105 -26.53 -16.38 -4.19
N MET A 106 -25.49 -16.28 -3.37
CA MET A 106 -25.22 -17.22 -2.29
C MET A 106 -26.32 -17.18 -1.23
N GLU A 107 -26.78 -16.00 -0.82
CA GLU A 107 -27.92 -15.83 0.08
C GLU A 107 -29.19 -16.47 -0.47
N ARG A 108 -29.46 -16.29 -1.77
CA ARG A 108 -30.59 -16.91 -2.45
C ARG A 108 -30.52 -18.44 -2.35
N GLN A 109 -29.35 -19.02 -2.62
CA GLN A 109 -29.13 -20.46 -2.55
C GLN A 109 -29.24 -20.99 -1.12
N VAL A 110 -28.60 -20.32 -0.15
CA VAL A 110 -28.67 -20.67 1.27
C VAL A 110 -30.11 -20.65 1.76
N LYS A 111 -30.89 -19.62 1.42
CA LYS A 111 -32.29 -19.50 1.80
C LYS A 111 -33.17 -20.58 1.18
N ALA A 112 -32.92 -20.95 -0.08
CA ALA A 112 -33.62 -22.03 -0.74
C ALA A 112 -33.36 -23.38 -0.06
N ARG A 113 -32.09 -23.68 0.24
CA ARG A 113 -31.68 -24.92 0.92
C ARG A 113 -32.16 -24.99 2.37
N LEU A 114 -32.08 -23.89 3.13
CA LEU A 114 -32.62 -23.80 4.49
C LEU A 114 -34.13 -24.08 4.54
N ARG A 115 -34.90 -23.64 3.54
CA ARG A 115 -36.33 -23.92 3.45
C ARG A 115 -36.63 -25.39 3.16
N ALA A 116 -35.76 -26.07 2.42
CA ALA A 116 -35.90 -27.49 2.10
C ALA A 116 -35.58 -28.42 3.29
N LEU A 117 -34.83 -27.93 4.29
CA LEU A 117 -34.53 -28.69 5.49
C LEU A 117 -35.75 -28.83 6.43
N PRO A 118 -35.85 -29.95 7.19
CA PRO A 118 -36.81 -30.10 8.28
C PRO A 118 -36.69 -28.99 9.34
N GLU A 119 -37.79 -28.67 10.02
CA GLU A 119 -37.88 -27.55 10.95
C GLU A 119 -36.88 -27.67 12.13
N GLU A 120 -36.70 -28.89 12.63
CA GLU A 120 -35.81 -29.21 13.75
C GLU A 120 -34.35 -28.94 13.39
N ILE A 121 -33.95 -29.27 12.16
CA ILE A 121 -32.59 -28.98 11.68
C ILE A 121 -32.43 -27.49 11.38
N ARG A 122 -33.45 -26.88 10.78
CA ARG A 122 -33.44 -25.44 10.47
C ARG A 122 -33.29 -24.58 11.73
N ALA A 123 -33.89 -24.99 12.85
CA ALA A 123 -33.77 -24.30 14.14
C ALA A 123 -32.33 -24.31 14.71
N MET A 124 -31.49 -25.24 14.26
CA MET A 124 -30.07 -25.32 14.64
C MET A 124 -29.14 -24.57 13.67
N ALA A 125 -29.69 -23.82 12.72
CA ALA A 125 -28.88 -23.04 11.79
C ALA A 125 -28.04 -21.99 12.55
N PRO A 126 -26.75 -21.84 12.23
CA PRO A 126 -25.91 -20.85 12.88
C PRO A 126 -26.32 -19.43 12.49
N ASP A 127 -26.25 -18.52 13.45
CA ASP A 127 -26.27 -17.08 13.19
C ASP A 127 -24.97 -16.66 12.49
N GLY A 128 -25.08 -15.83 11.45
CA GLY A 128 -23.92 -15.40 10.69
C GLY A 128 -24.21 -15.04 9.24
N ASP A 129 -23.15 -14.82 8.48
CA ASP A 129 -23.18 -14.51 7.05
C ASP A 129 -23.60 -15.72 6.20
N ALA A 130 -23.91 -15.47 4.92
CA ALA A 130 -24.35 -16.52 4.00
C ALA A 130 -23.31 -17.63 3.84
N LEU A 131 -22.02 -17.29 3.91
CA LEU A 131 -20.93 -18.26 3.78
C LEU A 131 -20.91 -19.25 4.94
N THR A 132 -21.02 -18.76 6.18
CA THR A 132 -21.05 -19.61 7.38
C THR A 132 -22.25 -20.57 7.33
N ARG A 133 -23.42 -20.06 6.93
CA ARG A 133 -24.62 -20.90 6.77
C ARG A 133 -24.45 -21.90 5.63
N PHE A 134 -23.84 -21.52 4.51
CA PHE A 134 -23.57 -22.41 3.39
C PHE A 134 -22.65 -23.58 3.77
N ALA A 135 -21.57 -23.31 4.51
CA ALA A 135 -20.67 -24.36 4.99
C ALA A 135 -21.34 -25.32 5.98
N TRP A 136 -22.28 -24.82 6.79
CA TRP A 136 -23.06 -25.66 7.70
C TRP A 136 -24.12 -26.50 6.97
N LEU A 137 -24.73 -25.96 5.90
CA LEU A 137 -25.81 -26.61 5.15
C LEU A 137 -25.44 -28.00 4.65
N GLU A 138 -24.19 -28.23 4.23
CA GLU A 138 -23.74 -29.55 3.76
C GLU A 138 -23.93 -30.64 4.83
N LYS A 139 -23.54 -30.33 6.07
CA LYS A 139 -23.71 -31.25 7.21
C LYS A 139 -25.18 -31.38 7.62
N ALA A 140 -25.92 -30.29 7.55
CA ALA A 140 -27.35 -30.24 7.87
C ALA A 140 -28.20 -31.07 6.89
N GLU A 141 -27.91 -30.99 5.59
CA GLU A 141 -28.57 -31.78 4.54
C GLU A 141 -28.27 -33.28 4.70
N ALA A 142 -27.03 -33.64 5.01
CA ALA A 142 -26.67 -35.03 5.31
C ALA A 142 -27.37 -35.57 6.57
N ALA A 143 -27.56 -34.74 7.60
CA ALA A 143 -28.33 -35.12 8.79
C ALA A 143 -29.82 -35.26 8.48
N ALA A 144 -30.39 -34.35 7.68
CA ALA A 144 -31.78 -34.40 7.24
C ALA A 144 -32.08 -35.67 6.44
N ALA A 145 -31.20 -36.05 5.51
CA ALA A 145 -31.34 -37.27 4.73
C ALA A 145 -31.41 -38.53 5.61
N LYS A 146 -30.64 -38.58 6.71
CA LYS A 146 -30.67 -39.69 7.68
C LYS A 146 -31.98 -39.74 8.46
N LEU A 147 -32.56 -38.59 8.82
CA LEU A 147 -33.86 -38.52 9.51
C LEU A 147 -35.01 -39.00 8.61
N ILE A 148 -35.00 -38.60 7.34
CA ILE A 148 -36.02 -39.03 6.36
C ILE A 148 -35.90 -40.55 6.10
N ALA A 149 -34.68 -41.10 6.06
CA ALA A 149 -34.46 -42.54 5.90
C ALA A 149 -34.89 -43.38 7.12
N VAL A 150 -35.06 -42.74 8.29
CA VAL A 150 -35.40 -43.40 9.57
C VAL A 150 -36.89 -43.28 9.92
N VAL A 151 -37.72 -42.61 9.10
CA VAL A 151 -39.18 -42.68 9.28
C VAL A 151 -39.58 -44.16 9.23
N PRO A 152 -40.02 -44.77 10.36
CA PRO A 152 -40.42 -46.15 10.32
C PRO A 152 -41.63 -46.21 9.40
N THR A 153 -41.55 -47.07 8.38
CA THR A 153 -42.72 -47.57 7.66
C THR A 153 -43.67 -48.13 8.71
N ASN A 154 -44.66 -47.32 9.08
CA ASN A 154 -45.64 -47.68 10.08
C ASN A 154 -46.47 -48.81 9.48
N GLY A 155 -46.19 -50.03 9.93
CA GLY A 155 -46.82 -51.23 9.43
C GLY A 155 -45.96 -52.44 9.74
N THR A 156 -46.06 -52.95 10.96
CA THR A 156 -45.87 -54.38 11.21
C THR A 156 -46.65 -55.12 10.11
N PRO A 157 -46.04 -55.99 9.27
CA PRO A 157 -46.84 -56.84 8.39
C PRO A 157 -47.83 -57.56 9.30
N ALA A 158 -49.11 -57.55 8.93
CA ALA A 158 -50.12 -58.27 9.67
C ALA A 158 -49.66 -59.72 9.78
N GLY A 159 -49.14 -60.11 10.94
CA GLY A 159 -48.82 -61.50 11.24
C GLY A 159 -50.07 -62.32 10.98
N PRO A 160 -49.95 -63.59 10.54
CA PRO A 160 -51.09 -64.40 10.18
C PRO A 160 -51.96 -64.58 11.41
N ARG A 161 -52.97 -63.72 11.59
CA ARG A 161 -54.03 -63.92 12.56
C ARG A 161 -54.76 -65.15 12.06
N GLY A 162 -54.58 -66.26 12.77
CA GLY A 162 -55.23 -67.52 12.48
C GLY A 162 -56.70 -67.29 12.22
N VAL A 163 -57.19 -67.91 11.14
CA VAL A 163 -58.59 -67.94 10.75
C VAL A 163 -59.36 -68.73 11.81
N GLY A 164 -59.71 -68.05 12.90
CA GLY A 164 -60.65 -68.55 13.89
C GLY A 164 -62.05 -68.34 13.34
N THR A 165 -62.63 -69.41 12.81
CA THR A 165 -64.01 -69.46 12.31
C THR A 165 -64.95 -68.88 13.37
N ALA A 166 -65.56 -67.73 13.06
CA ALA A 166 -66.60 -67.15 13.91
C ALA A 166 -67.82 -68.09 13.88
N VAL A 167 -68.02 -68.87 14.94
CA VAL A 167 -69.32 -69.49 15.22
C VAL A 167 -70.18 -68.41 15.86
N ALA A 168 -71.10 -67.87 15.06
CA ALA A 168 -72.15 -67.00 15.53
C ALA A 168 -73.05 -67.75 16.53
N GLY A 169 -73.33 -67.12 17.68
CA GLY A 169 -74.53 -67.41 18.46
C GLY A 169 -74.40 -68.23 19.75
N ALA A 170 -73.43 -67.94 20.62
CA ALA A 170 -73.52 -68.34 22.03
C ALA A 170 -73.46 -67.10 22.92
N THR A 171 -74.60 -66.67 23.45
CA THR A 171 -74.64 -65.64 24.49
C THR A 171 -74.04 -66.19 25.79
N ASP A 172 -73.40 -65.33 26.60
CA ASP A 172 -72.67 -65.72 27.82
C ASP A 172 -73.46 -66.61 28.80
N THR A 173 -74.79 -66.52 28.77
CA THR A 173 -75.71 -67.40 29.51
C THR A 173 -75.56 -68.88 29.17
N ASP A 174 -75.26 -69.21 27.91
CA ASP A 174 -75.14 -70.58 27.41
C ASP A 174 -73.79 -71.21 27.79
N LEU A 175 -72.73 -70.39 27.81
CA LEU A 175 -71.42 -70.79 28.33
C LEU A 175 -71.46 -71.04 29.85
N LEU A 176 -72.23 -70.23 30.59
CA LEU A 176 -72.40 -70.37 32.03
C LEU A 176 -73.22 -71.61 32.40
N ALA A 177 -74.25 -71.94 31.62
CA ALA A 177 -75.06 -73.15 31.79
C ALA A 177 -74.23 -74.42 31.52
N LYS A 178 -73.43 -74.42 30.45
CA LYS A 178 -72.55 -75.54 30.10
C LYS A 178 -71.48 -75.78 31.17
N LYS A 179 -70.92 -74.72 31.75
CA LYS A 179 -69.93 -74.82 32.84
C LYS A 179 -70.53 -75.34 34.14
N ARG A 180 -71.78 -74.97 34.47
CA ARG A 180 -72.51 -75.53 35.63
C ARG A 180 -72.82 -77.02 35.45
N ALA A 181 -73.25 -77.43 34.26
CA ALA A 181 -73.52 -78.84 33.96
C ALA A 181 -72.24 -79.69 34.08
N GLN A 182 -71.09 -79.13 33.71
CA GLN A 182 -69.79 -79.83 33.79
C GLN A 182 -69.25 -79.97 35.23
N MET A 183 -69.67 -79.10 36.14
CA MET A 183 -69.26 -79.14 37.56
C MET A 183 -70.14 -80.04 38.44
N LEU A 184 -71.36 -80.38 38.01
CA LEU A 184 -72.30 -81.25 38.72
C LEU A 184 -72.29 -82.71 38.22
N GLY A 185 -71.41 -83.04 37.26
CA GLY A 185 -71.26 -84.37 36.67
C GLY A 185 -69.97 -85.10 37.07
N ARG A 186 -69.43 -84.84 38.27
CA ARG A 186 -68.32 -85.61 38.86
C ARG A 186 -68.70 -86.14 40.23
#